data_AF-A0A958Y5K3-F1
#
_entry.id   AF-A0A958Y5K3-F1
#
_cell.length_a   1.000
_cell.length_b   1.000
_cell.length_c   1.000
_cell.angle_alpha   90.00
_cell.angle_beta   90.00
_cell.angle_gamma   90.00
#
_symmetry.space_group_name_H-M   'P 1'
#
loop_
_entity.id
_entity.type
_entity.pdbx_description
1 polymer ?
#
loop_
_entity_poly.entity_id
_entity_poly.type
_entity_poly.pdbx_seq_one_letter_code
_entity_poly.pdbx_strand_id
1 'polypeptide(L)'
;MKKLLPLLALLALLATEGVAQNQPYYTVQVGTFIDANRDDFKSLQSVGFVHAQDLGSNLREVYVGGYASREEAEKAAAKIRDKGYANAFIQEKLLSAGQALNIVQIATRRVDKDIEWEEFTKIGALYGIMSGNLIKIVTGPYNSLDAAKGDLSRIRKMGYKDAFAKTVNSATVLQLTEFETGVKKDLIPIAFDQTTSRTGTVPAEPQLQDYNVLTARTPDAAAGSYSYGAPAMPIDYNYTPGTPALTARSAAPADLPNIRADVKRQSVVSLQTELKAGNAYTASIDGYYGNGTAAALKAIMEKDRTLQKYQALAEMTGMPGSQASNSSLQQAIDGLASNPAATSYLERSNDPMAMGYRAYMLFAAYGPSNNVNQLMNTAIRAAFSGRFVANLPFDPNATYAYQDLGQLASHLYYMHCGSGTSLNAPCWLASRHPQESALAYQACARVPNGNLNVQNCGQFESWPEAKLLVAIASDLNAEEPFNQQRLSQAATERSRLYSAPAALNSSESKAVEAWNNNLLRGLDAWAVQDPLHRQIASAFKVAYFQTQVRLEDHFMNKGYKVDQARGLALATLHTLVAYHMQRFV
;
A
#
# COMPACT_ATOMS: atom_id res chain seq x y z
N MET A 1 16.29 65.66 -33.75
CA MET A 1 15.02 64.95 -33.96
C MET A 1 15.24 63.48 -33.68
N LYS A 2 14.50 62.96 -32.69
CA LYS A 2 13.94 61.60 -32.53
C LYS A 2 14.89 60.41 -32.80
N LYS A 3 15.43 59.78 -31.75
CA LYS A 3 14.81 58.66 -30.99
C LYS A 3 14.33 57.53 -31.90
N LEU A 4 15.07 56.42 -31.91
CA LEU A 4 14.60 55.04 -31.68
C LEU A 4 15.74 54.10 -32.05
N LEU A 5 16.42 53.53 -31.05
CA LEU A 5 17.08 52.22 -31.01
C LEU A 5 18.01 52.25 -29.79
N PRO A 6 17.48 51.90 -28.61
CA PRO A 6 17.96 50.67 -28.00
C PRO A 6 16.79 49.92 -27.35
N LEU A 7 16.21 48.96 -28.07
CA LEU A 7 15.20 48.06 -27.50
C LEU A 7 15.29 46.66 -28.10
N LEU A 8 16.50 46.20 -28.47
CA LEU A 8 16.71 44.87 -29.03
C LEU A 8 17.98 44.15 -28.50
N ALA A 9 18.47 44.56 -27.33
CA ALA A 9 19.54 43.86 -26.60
C ALA A 9 19.15 43.52 -25.15
N LEU A 10 17.87 43.70 -24.78
CA LEU A 10 17.34 43.42 -23.44
C LEU A 10 16.10 42.51 -23.50
N LEU A 11 16.14 41.51 -24.38
CA LEU A 11 15.11 40.48 -24.49
C LEU A 11 15.69 39.12 -24.94
N ALA A 12 16.82 38.72 -24.34
CA ALA A 12 17.42 37.39 -24.53
C ALA A 12 17.99 36.81 -23.22
N LEU A 13 17.51 37.30 -22.07
CA LEU A 13 17.96 36.87 -20.74
C LEU A 13 16.78 36.63 -19.79
N LEU A 14 15.75 35.92 -20.24
CA LEU A 14 14.70 35.38 -19.39
C LEU A 14 14.33 33.98 -19.91
N ALA A 15 14.25 33.03 -18.98
CA ALA A 15 14.01 31.59 -19.15
C ALA A 15 15.24 30.70 -19.41
N THR A 16 16.22 30.70 -18.49
CA THR A 16 16.66 29.40 -17.95
C THR A 16 15.95 29.22 -16.61
N GLU A 17 14.69 28.77 -16.66
CA GLU A 17 14.14 28.09 -15.49
C GLU A 17 15.04 26.87 -15.26
N GLY A 18 15.67 26.84 -14.09
CA GLY A 18 16.49 25.72 -13.69
C GLY A 18 15.66 24.46 -13.78
N VAL A 19 16.06 23.56 -14.68
CA VAL A 19 15.68 22.15 -14.60
C VAL A 19 16.07 21.72 -13.19
N ALA A 20 15.09 21.52 -12.31
CA ALA A 20 15.32 20.87 -11.04
C ALA A 20 15.82 19.46 -11.39
N GLN A 21 17.15 19.32 -11.44
CA GLN A 21 17.77 18.04 -11.69
C GLN A 21 17.25 17.08 -10.63
N ASN A 22 16.65 15.98 -11.08
CA ASN A 22 16.29 14.84 -10.25
C ASN A 22 17.60 14.21 -9.75
N GLN A 23 18.23 14.86 -8.77
CA GLN A 23 19.50 14.43 -8.21
C GLN A 23 19.23 13.27 -7.25
N PRO A 24 19.70 12.06 -7.55
CA PRO A 24 19.51 10.93 -6.66
C PRO A 24 20.31 11.11 -5.37
N TYR A 25 19.73 10.73 -4.24
CA TYR A 25 20.39 10.71 -2.94
C TYR A 25 20.63 9.27 -2.53
N TYR A 26 21.83 8.93 -2.05
CA TYR A 26 22.21 7.55 -1.78
C TYR A 26 22.51 7.35 -0.30
N THR A 27 22.18 6.18 0.23
CA THR A 27 22.64 5.70 1.54
C THR A 27 23.07 4.24 1.41
N VAL A 28 23.83 3.72 2.37
CA VAL A 28 24.21 2.30 2.38
C VAL A 28 23.43 1.58 3.46
N GLN A 29 22.63 0.60 3.07
CA GLN A 29 21.97 -0.30 4.00
C GLN A 29 22.97 -1.35 4.46
N VAL A 30 23.15 -1.46 5.78
CA VAL A 30 24.08 -2.40 6.42
C VAL A 30 23.39 -3.75 6.67
N GLY A 31 22.12 -3.71 7.07
CA GLY A 31 21.31 -4.89 7.35
C GLY A 31 20.22 -4.61 8.39
N THR A 32 19.49 -5.66 8.76
CA THR A 32 18.46 -5.62 9.79
C THR A 32 18.92 -6.42 11.01
N PHE A 33 18.79 -5.82 12.20
CA PHE A 33 19.38 -6.34 13.44
C PHE A 33 18.35 -6.29 14.57
N ILE A 34 18.37 -7.30 15.45
CA ILE A 34 17.55 -7.36 16.67
C ILE A 34 18.29 -6.65 17.80
N ASP A 35 17.58 -5.86 18.61
CA ASP A 35 18.10 -5.10 19.74
C ASP A 35 19.29 -4.18 19.38
N ALA A 36 19.34 -3.77 18.11
CA ALA A 36 20.48 -3.05 17.56
C ALA A 36 20.66 -1.72 18.29
N ASN A 37 21.81 -1.50 18.90
CA ASN A 37 22.16 -0.25 19.53
C ASN A 37 23.27 0.45 18.74
N ARG A 38 23.49 1.75 19.00
CA ARG A 38 24.50 2.54 18.30
C ARG A 38 25.91 1.97 18.45
N ASP A 39 26.20 1.41 19.61
CA ASP A 39 27.53 0.96 20.00
C ASP A 39 27.96 -0.31 19.26
N ASP A 40 27.00 -1.15 18.85
CA ASP A 40 27.21 -2.33 18.01
C ASP A 40 27.84 -1.97 16.64
N PHE A 41 27.69 -0.71 16.21
CA PHE A 41 28.18 -0.21 14.91
C PHE A 41 29.29 0.85 15.04
N LYS A 42 29.99 0.92 16.19
CA LYS A 42 31.11 1.87 16.40
C LYS A 42 32.16 1.80 15.29
N SER A 43 32.45 0.60 14.78
CA SER A 43 33.42 0.40 13.70
C SER A 43 33.03 1.13 12.39
N LEU A 44 31.74 1.36 12.16
CA LEU A 44 31.17 1.99 10.97
C LEU A 44 31.10 3.52 11.06
N GLN A 45 31.21 4.12 12.26
CA GLN A 45 31.20 5.58 12.43
C GLN A 45 32.36 6.27 11.68
N SER A 46 33.48 5.57 11.50
CA SER A 46 34.61 6.01 10.67
C SER A 46 34.32 6.04 9.16
N VAL A 47 33.24 5.40 8.71
CA VAL A 47 32.83 5.36 7.29
C VAL A 47 31.74 6.39 7.00
N GLY A 48 30.80 6.57 7.93
CA GLY A 48 29.73 7.56 7.81
C GLY A 48 28.81 7.56 9.03
N PHE A 49 27.82 8.45 9.02
CA PHE A 49 26.85 8.54 10.11
C PHE A 49 25.98 7.28 10.17
N VAL A 50 26.02 6.56 11.29
CA VAL A 50 25.16 5.39 11.51
C VAL A 50 23.79 5.87 11.97
N HIS A 51 22.74 5.42 11.30
CA HIS A 51 21.37 5.69 11.69
C HIS A 51 20.50 4.46 11.47
N ALA A 52 19.35 4.41 12.14
CA ALA A 52 18.44 3.29 12.03
C ALA A 52 17.01 3.72 11.74
N GLN A 53 16.28 2.82 11.11
CA GLN A 53 14.82 2.85 11.05
C GLN A 53 14.29 1.74 11.95
N ASP A 54 13.42 2.11 12.90
CA ASP A 54 12.74 1.14 13.75
C ASP A 54 11.68 0.38 12.94
N LEU A 55 11.73 -0.94 12.98
CA LEU A 55 10.80 -1.84 12.29
C LEU A 55 9.80 -2.50 13.26
N GLY A 56 9.84 -2.19 14.56
CA GLY A 56 9.04 -2.86 15.59
C GLY A 56 9.72 -4.13 16.14
N SER A 57 9.19 -4.70 17.23
CA SER A 57 9.72 -5.93 17.87
C SER A 57 11.24 -5.96 18.10
N ASN A 58 11.82 -4.83 18.51
CA ASN A 58 13.27 -4.60 18.68
C ASN A 58 14.10 -4.77 17.40
N LEU A 59 13.49 -4.90 16.23
CA LEU A 59 14.17 -4.93 14.94
C LEU A 59 14.48 -3.52 14.46
N ARG A 60 15.72 -3.31 14.03
CA ARG A 60 16.19 -2.06 13.46
C ARG A 60 16.89 -2.31 12.13
N GLU A 61 16.49 -1.56 11.12
CA GLU A 61 17.19 -1.52 9.84
C GLU A 61 18.27 -0.44 9.90
N VAL A 62 19.52 -0.83 9.77
CA VAL A 62 20.68 0.02 10.02
C VAL A 62 21.30 0.48 8.71
N TYR A 63 21.60 1.77 8.65
CA TYR A 63 22.10 2.48 7.49
C TYR A 63 23.35 3.29 7.85
N VAL A 64 24.18 3.57 6.84
CA VAL A 64 25.38 4.40 6.99
C VAL A 64 25.43 5.49 5.92
N GLY A 65 25.42 6.74 6.39
CA GLY A 65 25.70 7.93 5.64
C GLY A 65 24.60 8.38 4.67
N GLY A 66 24.91 9.45 3.97
CA GLY A 66 24.05 10.13 3.01
C GLY A 66 24.88 10.86 1.98
N TYR A 67 24.75 10.45 0.72
CA TYR A 67 25.66 10.81 -0.36
C TYR A 67 24.90 11.40 -1.54
N ALA A 68 25.45 12.47 -2.11
CA ALA A 68 24.90 13.08 -3.32
C ALA A 68 25.36 12.36 -4.59
N SER A 69 26.37 11.49 -4.50
CA SER A 69 26.89 10.72 -5.62
C SER A 69 26.88 9.22 -5.33
N ARG A 70 26.55 8.43 -6.36
CA ARG A 70 26.60 6.97 -6.29
C ARG A 70 28.02 6.47 -6.01
N GLU A 71 29.02 7.12 -6.59
CA GLU A 71 30.43 6.76 -6.41
C GLU A 71 30.87 6.88 -4.94
N GLU A 72 30.43 7.91 -4.22
CA GLU A 72 30.69 8.04 -2.78
C GLU A 72 30.00 6.92 -1.98
N ALA A 73 28.76 6.59 -2.32
CA ALA A 73 28.04 5.49 -1.69
C ALA A 73 28.68 4.12 -1.99
N GLU A 74 29.23 3.92 -3.20
CA GLU A 74 29.97 2.71 -3.58
C GLU A 74 31.26 2.57 -2.76
N LYS A 75 32.01 3.66 -2.59
CA LYS A 75 33.21 3.67 -1.73
C LYS A 75 32.85 3.39 -0.27
N ALA A 76 31.75 3.94 0.23
CA ALA A 76 31.28 3.67 1.58
C ALA A 76 30.84 2.20 1.75
N ALA A 77 30.06 1.67 0.80
CA ALA A 77 29.60 0.28 0.82
C ALA A 77 30.77 -0.72 0.79
N ALA A 78 31.80 -0.47 -0.03
CA ALA A 78 33.00 -1.29 -0.04
C ALA A 78 33.68 -1.32 1.35
N LYS A 79 33.90 -0.15 1.97
CA LYS A 79 34.48 -0.06 3.32
C LYS A 79 33.62 -0.75 4.39
N ILE A 80 32.30 -0.71 4.26
CA ILE A 80 31.36 -1.39 5.17
C ILE A 80 31.47 -2.91 5.02
N ARG A 81 31.56 -3.42 3.79
CA ARG A 81 31.78 -4.85 3.53
C ARG A 81 33.11 -5.33 4.07
N ASP A 82 34.18 -4.55 3.88
CA ASP A 82 35.52 -4.86 4.43
C ASP A 82 35.53 -4.91 5.96
N LYS A 83 34.58 -4.24 6.63
CA LYS A 83 34.38 -4.25 8.09
C LYS A 83 33.50 -5.40 8.58
N GLY A 84 33.15 -6.35 7.73
CA GLY A 84 32.43 -7.59 8.11
C GLY A 84 30.94 -7.60 7.75
N TYR A 85 30.41 -6.53 7.16
CA TYR A 85 29.00 -6.45 6.74
C TYR A 85 28.90 -6.78 5.24
N ALA A 86 29.17 -8.04 4.89
CA ALA A 86 29.31 -8.50 3.51
C ALA A 86 28.09 -8.22 2.61
N ASN A 87 26.89 -8.17 3.21
CA ASN A 87 25.63 -7.93 2.51
C ASN A 87 25.26 -6.45 2.37
N ALA A 88 26.13 -5.52 2.76
CA ALA A 88 25.83 -4.10 2.67
C ALA A 88 25.68 -3.65 1.21
N PHE A 89 24.59 -2.95 0.90
CA PHE A 89 24.28 -2.49 -0.45
C PHE A 89 23.77 -1.05 -0.46
N ILE A 90 23.86 -0.43 -1.63
CA ILE A 90 23.49 0.97 -1.81
C ILE A 90 22.00 1.05 -2.07
N GLN A 91 21.34 1.93 -1.34
CA GLN A 91 19.95 2.29 -1.56
C GLN A 91 19.89 3.68 -2.19
N GLU A 92 19.22 3.78 -3.33
CA GLU A 92 18.90 5.05 -3.97
C GLU A 92 17.57 5.58 -3.43
N LYS A 93 17.56 6.84 -3.00
CA LYS A 93 16.39 7.59 -2.56
C LYS A 93 16.11 8.69 -3.57
N LEU A 94 14.90 8.67 -4.12
CA LEU A 94 14.45 9.67 -5.09
C LEU A 94 14.06 10.96 -4.37
N LEU A 95 14.80 12.04 -4.61
CA LEU A 95 14.46 13.36 -4.05
C LEU A 95 13.14 13.90 -4.58
N SER A 96 12.65 13.42 -5.73
CA SER A 96 11.34 13.78 -6.29
C SER A 96 10.15 13.36 -5.42
N ALA A 97 10.33 12.40 -4.50
CA ALA A 97 9.30 11.98 -3.55
C ALA A 97 9.24 12.89 -2.29
N GLY A 98 10.24 13.75 -2.09
CA GLY A 98 10.30 14.63 -0.93
C GLY A 98 9.69 16.00 -1.17
N GLN A 99 9.14 16.59 -0.11
CA GLN A 99 8.51 17.91 -0.12
C GLN A 99 9.44 18.97 0.49
N ALA A 100 9.13 20.24 0.24
CA ALA A 100 9.85 21.35 0.85
C ALA A 100 9.51 21.48 2.35
N LEU A 101 10.49 21.22 3.23
CA LEU A 101 10.39 21.46 4.67
C LEU A 101 11.14 22.73 5.06
N ASN A 102 10.49 23.58 5.86
CA ASN A 102 11.13 24.73 6.47
C ASN A 102 11.68 24.34 7.83
N ILE A 103 12.97 24.57 8.04
CA ILE A 103 13.70 24.15 9.24
C ILE A 103 14.62 25.28 9.72
N VAL A 104 15.10 25.16 10.95
CA VAL A 104 16.21 25.95 11.46
C VAL A 104 17.41 25.03 11.63
N GLN A 105 18.49 25.31 10.91
CA GLN A 105 19.77 24.63 11.12
C GLN A 105 20.49 25.29 12.29
N ILE A 106 20.85 24.49 13.31
CA ILE A 106 21.46 24.98 14.56
C ILE A 106 22.95 24.65 14.65
N ALA A 107 23.40 23.59 13.97
CA ALA A 107 24.80 23.20 13.95
C ALA A 107 25.18 22.39 12.71
N THR A 108 26.48 22.28 12.47
CA THR A 108 27.06 21.28 11.59
C THR A 108 28.23 20.63 12.32
N ARG A 109 28.31 19.30 12.28
CA ARG A 109 29.32 18.51 12.99
C ARG A 109 29.90 17.46 12.04
N ARG A 110 31.12 17.02 12.31
CA ARG A 110 31.72 15.89 11.62
C ARG A 110 31.22 14.60 12.26
N VAL A 111 30.94 13.59 11.44
CA VAL A 111 30.37 12.31 11.91
C VAL A 111 31.44 11.35 12.41
N ASP A 112 32.70 11.61 12.05
CA ASP A 112 33.90 10.89 12.53
C ASP A 112 34.47 11.42 13.86
N LYS A 113 33.76 12.34 14.51
CA LYS A 113 34.08 12.87 15.84
C LYS A 113 32.89 12.68 16.76
N ASP A 114 33.16 12.61 18.06
CA ASP A 114 32.10 12.63 19.06
C ASP A 114 31.30 13.92 18.98
N ILE A 115 29.98 13.78 19.03
CA ILE A 115 29.01 14.88 18.99
C ILE A 115 28.35 14.93 20.36
N GLU A 116 28.43 16.07 21.02
CA GLU A 116 27.80 16.33 22.32
C GLU A 116 26.29 16.53 22.15
N TRP A 117 25.57 15.42 21.96
CA TRP A 117 24.14 15.42 21.63
C TRP A 117 23.26 16.06 22.71
N GLU A 118 23.66 15.97 23.98
CA GLU A 118 22.94 16.55 25.12
C GLU A 118 22.80 18.08 25.04
N GLU A 119 23.73 18.76 24.36
CA GLU A 119 23.60 20.20 24.15
C GLU A 119 22.40 20.51 23.25
N PHE A 120 22.20 19.72 22.19
CA PHE A 120 21.21 19.96 21.16
C PHE A 120 19.80 19.53 21.56
N THR A 121 19.65 18.44 22.33
CA THR A 121 18.33 17.91 22.70
C THR A 121 17.49 18.89 23.52
N LYS A 122 18.13 19.86 24.18
CA LYS A 122 17.49 20.96 24.93
C LYS A 122 16.56 21.81 24.07
N ILE A 123 16.72 21.84 22.75
CA ILE A 123 15.89 22.66 21.85
C ILE A 123 14.58 21.96 21.45
N GLY A 124 14.43 20.67 21.76
CA GLY A 124 13.28 19.84 21.41
C GLY A 124 13.62 18.79 20.36
N ALA A 125 12.67 18.49 19.48
CA ALA A 125 12.87 17.50 18.42
C ALA A 125 14.03 17.90 17.48
N LEU A 126 14.92 16.95 17.25
CA LEU A 126 16.10 17.11 16.40
C LEU A 126 15.99 16.25 15.15
N TYR A 127 16.56 16.79 14.08
CA TYR A 127 16.70 16.11 12.80
C TYR A 127 18.13 16.33 12.27
N GLY A 128 18.58 15.39 11.45
CA GLY A 128 19.89 15.38 10.82
C GLY A 128 19.77 15.42 9.31
N ILE A 129 20.63 16.19 8.65
CA ILE A 129 20.81 16.14 7.19
C ILE A 129 22.25 15.75 6.95
N MET A 130 22.46 14.58 6.36
CA MET A 130 23.79 14.03 6.08
C MET A 130 24.33 14.61 4.77
N SER A 131 25.62 14.86 4.75
CA SER A 131 26.34 15.40 3.59
C SER A 131 27.77 14.88 3.63
N GLY A 132 27.98 13.65 3.17
CA GLY A 132 29.27 12.97 3.28
C GLY A 132 29.67 12.77 4.75
N ASN A 133 30.85 13.28 5.15
CA ASN A 133 31.37 13.17 6.52
C ASN A 133 30.80 14.24 7.49
N LEU A 134 29.74 14.95 7.11
CA LEU A 134 29.10 15.98 7.92
C LEU A 134 27.64 15.65 8.19
N ILE A 135 27.19 16.01 9.39
CA ILE A 135 25.78 16.06 9.75
C ILE A 135 25.39 17.49 10.10
N LYS A 136 24.37 18.01 9.42
CA LYS A 136 23.72 19.28 9.75
C LYS A 136 22.61 18.97 10.74
N ILE A 137 22.70 19.51 11.94
CA ILE A 137 21.71 19.31 13.01
C ILE A 137 20.69 20.44 12.89
N VAL A 138 19.41 20.07 12.85
CA VAL A 138 18.31 20.99 12.55
C VAL A 138 17.12 20.75 13.49
N THR A 139 16.28 21.76 13.65
CA THR A 139 15.01 21.69 14.39
C THR A 139 13.86 22.24 13.53
N GLY A 140 12.62 21.88 13.88
CA GLY A 140 11.42 22.05 13.05
C GLY A 140 10.65 20.73 12.93
N PRO A 141 9.88 20.49 11.84
CA PRO A 141 9.60 21.40 10.73
C PRO A 141 8.66 22.55 11.13
N TYR A 142 8.77 23.68 10.42
CA TYR A 142 7.90 24.85 10.58
C TYR A 142 6.93 24.97 9.40
N ASN A 143 5.73 25.48 9.65
CA ASN A 143 4.69 25.65 8.62
C ASN A 143 5.06 26.63 7.50
N SER A 144 6.01 27.54 7.75
CA SER A 144 6.54 28.47 6.74
C SER A 144 7.99 28.85 7.04
N LEU A 145 8.69 29.37 6.03
CA LEU A 145 10.03 29.91 6.22
C LEU A 145 10.03 31.13 7.16
N ASP A 146 8.95 31.92 7.16
CA ASP A 146 8.81 33.06 8.06
C ASP A 146 8.56 32.63 9.50
N ALA A 147 7.82 31.53 9.73
CA ALA A 147 7.71 30.92 11.05
C ALA A 147 9.08 30.41 11.56
N ALA A 148 9.87 29.78 10.69
CA ALA A 148 11.23 29.36 11.02
C ALA A 148 12.15 30.55 11.34
N LYS A 149 12.05 31.65 10.58
CA LYS A 149 12.79 32.89 10.85
C LYS A 149 12.35 33.55 12.16
N GLY A 150 11.05 33.55 12.45
CA GLY A 150 10.50 34.10 13.69
C GLY A 150 11.06 33.43 14.94
N ASP A 151 11.38 32.14 14.86
CA ASP A 151 11.92 31.37 15.97
C ASP A 151 13.44 31.55 16.18
N LEU A 152 14.16 32.14 15.21
CA LEU A 152 15.61 32.35 15.31
C LEU A 152 16.01 33.20 16.52
N SER A 153 15.17 34.17 16.91
CA SER A 153 15.45 35.03 18.07
C SER A 153 15.51 34.20 19.37
N ARG A 154 14.57 33.28 19.56
CA ARG A 154 14.53 32.37 20.71
C ARG A 154 15.72 31.41 20.65
N ILE A 155 15.96 30.79 19.50
CA ILE A 155 17.03 29.80 19.30
C ILE A 155 18.41 30.41 19.54
N ARG A 156 18.67 31.64 19.07
CA ARG A 156 19.94 32.33 19.30
C ARG A 156 20.15 32.71 20.77
N LYS A 157 19.08 33.07 21.49
CA LYS A 157 19.13 33.31 22.95
C LYS A 157 19.46 32.05 23.75
N MET A 158 19.12 30.87 23.23
CA MET A 158 19.48 29.58 23.83
C MET A 158 20.94 29.16 23.58
N GLY A 159 21.74 29.98 22.88
CA GLY A 159 23.17 29.76 22.65
C GLY A 159 23.54 29.41 21.21
N TYR A 160 22.57 29.10 20.34
CA TYR A 160 22.81 28.76 18.93
C TYR A 160 22.92 30.02 18.06
N LYS A 161 23.96 30.83 18.29
CA LYS A 161 24.12 32.18 17.69
C LYS A 161 24.12 32.17 16.17
N ASP A 162 24.65 31.11 15.57
CA ASP A 162 24.77 30.95 14.11
C ASP A 162 23.56 30.25 13.48
N ALA A 163 22.48 30.02 14.23
CA ALA A 163 21.28 29.39 13.70
C ALA A 163 20.66 30.22 12.56
N PHE A 164 20.22 29.53 11.52
CA PHE A 164 19.56 30.13 10.37
C PHE A 164 18.44 29.25 9.82
N ALA A 165 17.40 29.90 9.30
CA ALA A 165 16.25 29.22 8.70
C ALA A 165 16.54 28.92 7.23
N LYS A 166 16.12 27.73 6.77
CA LYS A 166 16.25 27.31 5.36
C LYS A 166 15.16 26.32 4.99
N THR A 167 14.95 26.20 3.68
CA THR A 167 14.08 25.17 3.11
C THR A 167 14.93 24.01 2.61
N VAL A 168 14.52 22.78 2.90
CA VAL A 168 15.20 21.54 2.50
C VAL A 168 14.21 20.54 1.95
N ASN A 169 14.69 19.54 1.23
CA ASN A 169 13.86 18.44 0.77
C ASN A 169 13.69 17.40 1.89
N SER A 170 12.45 17.02 2.21
CA SER A 170 12.14 16.08 3.30
C SER A 170 12.82 14.72 3.15
N ALA A 171 13.09 14.26 1.91
CA ALA A 171 13.76 12.99 1.66
C ALA A 171 15.22 12.95 2.16
N THR A 172 15.81 14.11 2.49
CA THR A 172 17.17 14.23 3.04
C THR A 172 17.20 14.41 4.56
N VAL A 173 16.03 14.50 5.21
CA VAL A 173 15.91 14.82 6.64
C VAL A 173 15.63 13.53 7.41
N LEU A 174 16.54 13.20 8.32
CA LEU A 174 16.43 12.06 9.23
C LEU A 174 16.01 12.56 10.62
N GLN A 175 15.02 11.94 11.26
CA GLN A 175 14.74 12.21 12.66
C GLN A 175 15.83 11.59 13.55
N LEU A 176 16.37 12.37 14.48
CA LEU A 176 17.38 11.89 15.41
C LEU A 176 16.71 11.38 16.68
N THR A 177 16.88 10.09 16.97
CA THR A 177 16.28 9.37 18.09
C THR A 177 17.33 8.98 19.14
N GLU A 178 16.95 8.18 20.14
CA GLU A 178 17.90 7.59 21.09
C GLU A 178 18.97 6.75 20.38
N PHE A 179 18.63 6.08 19.25
CA PHE A 179 19.62 5.31 18.50
C PHE A 179 20.74 6.21 17.95
N GLU A 180 20.40 7.31 17.29
CA GLU A 180 21.42 8.20 16.68
C GLU A 180 22.17 9.01 17.73
N THR A 181 21.45 9.52 18.73
CA THR A 181 22.01 10.46 19.70
C THR A 181 22.65 9.78 20.90
N GLY A 182 22.23 8.57 21.26
CA GLY A 182 22.59 7.92 22.52
C GLY A 182 22.01 8.61 23.76
N VAL A 183 21.25 9.70 23.58
CA VAL A 183 20.64 10.45 24.67
C VAL A 183 19.27 9.85 24.94
N LYS A 184 19.14 9.19 26.08
CA LYS A 184 17.83 8.77 26.60
C LYS A 184 16.99 10.01 26.84
N LYS A 185 15.85 10.10 26.17
CA LYS A 185 14.88 11.14 26.49
C LYS A 185 14.29 10.79 27.85
N ASP A 186 14.36 11.72 28.79
CA ASP A 186 13.60 11.61 30.03
C ASP A 186 12.12 11.37 29.69
N LEU A 187 11.47 10.44 30.39
CA LEU A 187 10.02 10.33 30.44
C LEU A 187 9.48 11.69 30.88
N ILE A 188 9.04 12.50 29.91
CA ILE A 188 8.52 13.88 30.02
C ILE A 188 8.70 14.50 31.41
N PRO A 189 9.64 15.44 31.60
CA PRO A 189 9.55 16.38 32.70
C PRO A 189 8.24 17.14 32.54
N ILE A 190 7.33 16.96 33.49
CA ILE A 190 6.17 17.82 33.66
C ILE A 190 6.73 19.22 33.92
N ALA A 191 6.75 20.08 32.90
CA ALA A 191 6.92 21.51 33.09
C ALA A 191 5.61 22.04 33.71
N PHE A 192 5.56 21.99 35.04
CA PHE A 192 4.66 22.79 35.83
C PHE A 192 5.02 24.26 35.62
N ASP A 193 4.13 25.01 34.98
CA ASP A 193 3.92 26.39 35.39
C ASP A 193 2.72 26.40 36.32
N GLN A 194 3.00 26.37 37.62
CA GLN A 194 2.05 26.70 38.66
C GLN A 194 2.05 28.22 38.86
N THR A 195 0.89 28.83 38.69
CA THR A 195 0.25 29.67 39.72
C THR A 195 -1.26 29.40 39.58
N THR A 196 -2.08 28.98 40.54
CA THR A 196 -1.99 28.78 42.00
C THR A 196 -3.16 27.88 42.44
N SER A 197 -2.88 26.93 43.32
CA SER A 197 -3.69 26.45 44.47
C SER A 197 -5.14 25.99 44.31
N ARG A 198 -5.42 24.71 44.61
CA ARG A 198 -6.09 24.28 45.87
C ARG A 198 -6.10 22.76 46.09
N THR A 199 -6.06 22.45 47.37
CA THR A 199 -5.68 21.24 48.11
C THR A 199 -6.78 20.19 48.27
N GLY A 200 -6.38 18.92 48.44
CA GLY A 200 -7.24 17.83 48.92
C GLY A 200 -6.44 16.52 49.09
N THR A 201 -6.17 16.17 50.34
CA THR A 201 -5.25 15.15 50.90
C THR A 201 -5.43 13.68 50.49
N VAL A 202 -4.27 13.01 50.36
CA VAL A 202 -3.99 11.57 50.24
C VAL A 202 -4.30 10.81 51.55
N PRO A 203 -4.69 9.52 51.49
CA PRO A 203 -3.94 8.52 52.27
C PRO A 203 -3.53 7.24 51.51
N ALA A 204 -2.26 6.90 51.72
CA ALA A 204 -1.56 5.62 51.72
C ALA A 204 -1.58 4.66 50.51
N GLU A 205 -0.34 4.45 50.04
CA GLU A 205 0.22 3.52 49.07
C GLU A 205 0.00 2.02 49.39
N PRO A 206 -0.35 1.20 48.39
CA PRO A 206 -0.03 -0.22 48.38
C PRO A 206 1.26 -0.46 47.57
N GLN A 207 2.20 -1.11 48.24
CA GLN A 207 3.52 -1.52 47.77
C GLN A 207 3.51 -2.36 46.48
N LEU A 208 4.50 -2.10 45.62
CA LEU A 208 4.84 -2.90 44.45
C LEU A 208 5.26 -4.33 44.85
N GLN A 209 4.56 -5.33 44.33
CA GLN A 209 5.09 -6.69 44.24
C GLN A 209 5.65 -6.96 42.85
N ASP A 210 6.88 -7.48 42.91
CA ASP A 210 7.76 -7.97 41.87
C ASP A 210 7.11 -9.10 41.05
N TYR A 211 7.07 -8.96 39.72
CA TYR A 211 6.63 -10.01 38.79
C TYR A 211 7.80 -10.48 37.92
N ASN A 212 8.94 -10.80 38.52
CA ASN A 212 9.90 -11.73 37.93
C ASN A 212 10.13 -12.92 38.87
N VAL A 213 9.25 -13.92 38.78
CA VAL A 213 9.63 -15.31 39.06
C VAL A 213 9.24 -16.15 37.86
N LEU A 214 10.25 -16.50 37.06
CA LEU A 214 10.19 -17.60 36.12
C LEU A 214 10.04 -18.90 36.94
N THR A 215 8.81 -19.38 37.06
CA THR A 215 8.56 -20.80 37.36
C THR A 215 8.25 -21.48 36.05
N ALA A 216 9.17 -22.34 35.60
CA ALA A 216 8.93 -23.20 34.45
C ALA A 216 7.64 -24.00 34.68
N ARG A 217 6.62 -23.77 33.85
CA ARG A 217 5.53 -24.74 33.69
C ARG A 217 6.12 -25.90 32.91
N THR A 218 6.32 -27.02 33.59
CA THR A 218 6.38 -28.34 32.96
C THR A 218 5.13 -28.52 32.09
N PRO A 219 5.27 -29.05 30.86
CA PRO A 219 4.14 -29.27 29.98
C PRO A 219 3.31 -30.45 30.50
N ASP A 220 2.24 -30.17 31.23
CA ASP A 220 1.16 -31.13 31.36
C ASP A 220 0.28 -31.05 30.12
N ALA A 221 0.20 -32.21 29.46
CA ALA A 221 -0.57 -32.47 28.28
C ALA A 221 -2.07 -32.18 28.50
N ALA A 222 -2.65 -31.47 27.53
CA ALA A 222 -4.09 -31.31 27.23
C ALA A 222 -4.54 -29.84 27.21
N ALA A 223 -4.15 -29.11 26.16
CA ALA A 223 -4.91 -27.97 25.66
C ALA A 223 -4.81 -27.98 24.13
N GLY A 224 -5.95 -28.22 23.49
CA GLY A 224 -6.05 -28.37 22.04
C GLY A 224 -5.54 -27.16 21.27
N SER A 225 -5.10 -27.41 20.05
CA SER A 225 -4.76 -26.43 19.03
C SER A 225 -5.86 -25.37 18.89
N TYR A 226 -5.61 -24.14 19.36
CA TYR A 226 -6.44 -22.99 18.99
C TYR A 226 -5.93 -22.44 17.65
N SER A 227 -6.61 -22.83 16.58
CA SER A 227 -6.48 -22.22 15.25
C SER A 227 -7.24 -20.89 15.23
N TYR A 228 -6.54 -19.77 15.43
CA TYR A 228 -7.07 -18.43 15.12
C TYR A 228 -6.92 -18.15 13.62
N GLY A 229 -7.73 -18.81 12.82
CA GLY A 229 -7.90 -18.48 11.41
C GLY A 229 -9.19 -17.69 11.24
N ALA A 230 -9.12 -16.47 10.71
CA ALA A 230 -10.22 -16.01 9.87
C ALA A 230 -10.47 -17.13 8.84
N PRO A 231 -11.73 -17.52 8.56
CA PRO A 231 -11.98 -18.55 7.56
C PRO A 231 -11.24 -18.14 6.28
N ALA A 232 -10.38 -19.03 5.77
CA ALA A 232 -9.88 -18.85 4.42
C ALA A 232 -11.11 -18.64 3.54
N MET A 233 -11.07 -17.66 2.62
CA MET A 233 -12.08 -17.67 1.57
C MET A 233 -12.07 -19.07 0.95
N PRO A 234 -13.24 -19.69 0.72
CA PRO A 234 -13.31 -21.02 0.16
C PRO A 234 -12.42 -21.06 -1.08
N ILE A 235 -11.45 -21.98 -1.07
CA ILE A 235 -10.53 -22.23 -2.19
C ILE A 235 -11.31 -22.81 -3.38
N ASP A 236 -12.55 -23.23 -3.13
CA ASP A 236 -13.43 -23.94 -4.05
C ASP A 236 -14.78 -23.21 -4.07
N TYR A 237 -14.92 -22.27 -5.01
CA TYR A 237 -16.18 -21.58 -5.24
C TYR A 237 -17.06 -22.44 -6.14
N ASN A 238 -18.10 -23.06 -5.57
CA ASN A 238 -19.17 -23.65 -6.37
C ASN A 238 -20.13 -22.55 -6.84
N TYR A 239 -19.77 -21.92 -7.96
CA TYR A 239 -20.53 -20.84 -8.58
C TYR A 239 -21.83 -21.33 -9.25
N THR A 240 -22.90 -20.55 -9.11
CA THR A 240 -24.01 -20.52 -10.08
C THR A 240 -23.97 -19.17 -10.82
N PRO A 241 -23.92 -19.15 -12.16
CA PRO A 241 -23.99 -17.89 -12.90
C PRO A 241 -25.32 -17.18 -12.61
N GLY A 242 -25.26 -16.01 -11.97
CA GLY A 242 -26.33 -15.03 -12.10
C GLY A 242 -26.30 -14.48 -13.52
N THR A 243 -27.45 -14.37 -14.18
CA THR A 243 -27.58 -13.80 -15.54
C THR A 243 -27.03 -12.37 -15.53
N PRO A 244 -25.82 -12.11 -16.07
CA PRO A 244 -25.32 -10.75 -16.15
C PRO A 244 -26.20 -10.00 -17.15
N ALA A 245 -26.63 -8.78 -16.80
CA ALA A 245 -27.25 -7.92 -17.80
C ALA A 245 -26.24 -7.69 -18.93
N LEU A 246 -26.69 -7.93 -20.18
CA LEU A 246 -25.94 -7.98 -21.44
C LEU A 246 -25.30 -6.63 -21.88
N THR A 247 -24.90 -5.78 -20.95
CA THR A 247 -24.38 -4.43 -21.25
C THR A 247 -23.10 -4.13 -20.46
N ALA A 248 -22.20 -5.11 -20.34
CA ALA A 248 -20.84 -4.86 -19.87
C ALA A 248 -20.07 -4.01 -20.90
N ARG A 249 -20.04 -2.70 -20.67
CA ARG A 249 -19.22 -1.74 -21.42
C ARG A 249 -17.73 -1.99 -21.10
N SER A 250 -16.87 -1.81 -22.10
CA SER A 250 -15.41 -1.88 -21.96
C SER A 250 -14.93 -1.10 -20.73
N ALA A 251 -14.07 -1.70 -19.90
CA ALA A 251 -13.49 -1.03 -18.74
C ALA A 251 -12.61 0.15 -19.21
N ALA A 252 -13.16 1.36 -19.13
CA ALA A 252 -12.42 2.61 -19.12
C ALA A 252 -11.55 2.70 -17.85
N PRO A 253 -10.53 3.58 -17.77
CA PRO A 253 -9.82 3.87 -16.52
C PRO A 253 -10.84 4.05 -15.39
N ALA A 254 -10.56 3.50 -14.22
CA ALA A 254 -11.51 3.34 -13.13
C ALA A 254 -12.12 4.68 -12.68
N ASP A 255 -13.18 5.11 -13.38
CA ASP A 255 -14.00 6.26 -13.01
C ASP A 255 -14.63 5.95 -11.66
N LEU A 256 -14.40 6.83 -10.70
CA LEU A 256 -14.95 6.70 -9.36
C LEU A 256 -16.50 6.68 -9.47
N PRO A 257 -17.18 5.60 -9.03
CA PRO A 257 -18.63 5.49 -9.18
C PRO A 257 -19.37 6.65 -8.50
N ASN A 258 -20.34 7.23 -9.21
CA ASN A 258 -21.30 8.15 -8.60
C ASN A 258 -22.14 7.40 -7.58
N ILE A 259 -22.32 7.99 -6.40
CA ILE A 259 -23.15 7.43 -5.35
C ILE A 259 -24.60 7.85 -5.56
N ARG A 260 -25.51 6.88 -5.70
CA ARG A 260 -26.95 7.11 -5.81
C ARG A 260 -27.53 7.54 -4.46
N ALA A 261 -28.03 8.77 -4.39
CA ALA A 261 -28.62 9.36 -3.18
C ALA A 261 -30.01 8.82 -2.84
N ASP A 262 -30.73 8.27 -3.82
CA ASP A 262 -32.10 7.76 -3.75
C ASP A 262 -32.18 6.28 -3.35
N VAL A 263 -31.04 5.62 -3.13
CA VAL A 263 -30.98 4.21 -2.72
C VAL A 263 -30.68 4.10 -1.23
N LYS A 264 -31.61 3.51 -0.48
CA LYS A 264 -31.45 3.23 0.95
C LYS A 264 -30.56 2.01 1.18
N ARG A 265 -29.55 2.11 2.07
CA ARG A 265 -28.58 1.01 2.32
C ARG A 265 -28.15 0.92 3.78
N GLN A 266 -27.84 -0.29 4.22
CA GLN A 266 -27.29 -0.53 5.55
C GLN A 266 -25.88 0.06 5.72
N SER A 267 -25.06 0.04 4.66
CA SER A 267 -23.74 0.67 4.62
C SER A 267 -23.82 2.17 4.95
N VAL A 268 -24.81 2.87 4.40
CA VAL A 268 -25.07 4.29 4.69
C VAL A 268 -25.57 4.50 6.11
N VAL A 269 -26.45 3.64 6.62
CA VAL A 269 -26.88 3.68 8.03
C VAL A 269 -25.66 3.58 8.96
N SER A 270 -24.77 2.63 8.72
CA SER A 270 -23.55 2.46 9.51
C SER A 270 -22.61 3.66 9.37
N LEU A 271 -22.41 4.20 8.16
CA LEU A 271 -21.61 5.41 7.95
C LEU A 271 -22.19 6.62 8.70
N GLN A 272 -23.48 6.88 8.57
CA GLN A 272 -24.17 7.98 9.26
C GLN A 272 -24.06 7.83 10.79
N THR A 273 -24.09 6.59 11.30
CA THR A 273 -23.90 6.31 12.73
C THR A 273 -22.50 6.72 13.20
N GLU A 274 -21.46 6.35 12.46
CA GLU A 274 -20.07 6.73 12.78
C GLU A 274 -19.84 8.24 12.63
N LEU A 275 -20.37 8.87 11.57
CA LEU A 275 -20.29 10.32 11.39
C LEU A 275 -21.01 11.09 12.50
N LYS A 276 -22.11 10.55 13.03
CA LYS A 276 -22.85 11.13 14.14
C LYS A 276 -22.09 10.98 15.47
N ALA A 277 -21.49 9.82 15.70
CA ALA A 277 -20.62 9.59 16.85
C ALA A 277 -19.39 10.53 16.85
N GLY A 278 -18.85 10.83 15.66
CA GLY A 278 -17.80 11.83 15.45
C GLY A 278 -18.27 13.29 15.49
N ASN A 279 -19.53 13.57 15.82
CA ASN A 279 -20.15 14.91 15.83
C ASN A 279 -20.10 15.66 14.47
N ALA A 280 -19.91 14.94 13.36
CA ALA A 280 -19.89 15.51 12.02
C ALA A 280 -21.28 15.50 11.35
N TYR A 281 -22.19 14.63 11.80
CA TYR A 281 -23.54 14.47 11.26
C TYR A 281 -24.61 14.69 12.33
N THR A 282 -25.47 15.69 12.14
CA THR A 282 -26.49 16.08 13.14
C THR A 282 -27.90 15.61 12.77
N ALA A 283 -28.14 15.27 11.50
CA ALA A 283 -29.44 14.83 11.01
C ALA A 283 -29.81 13.42 11.50
N SER A 284 -31.02 12.99 11.16
CA SER A 284 -31.51 11.64 11.44
C SER A 284 -30.77 10.61 10.59
N ILE A 285 -30.58 9.41 11.14
CA ILE A 285 -30.01 8.27 10.42
C ILE A 285 -31.14 7.65 9.60
N ASP A 286 -31.07 7.77 8.28
CA ASP A 286 -32.14 7.39 7.34
C ASP A 286 -31.69 6.35 6.31
N GLY A 287 -30.37 6.13 6.17
CA GLY A 287 -29.78 5.20 5.23
C GLY A 287 -29.68 5.71 3.79
N TYR A 288 -29.92 6.99 3.52
CA TYR A 288 -29.76 7.61 2.19
C TYR A 288 -28.48 8.44 2.12
N TYR A 289 -27.70 8.27 1.03
CA TYR A 289 -26.47 9.04 0.84
C TYR A 289 -26.79 10.43 0.25
N GLY A 290 -27.46 11.26 1.03
CA GLY A 290 -27.82 12.62 0.62
C GLY A 290 -26.68 13.63 0.80
N ASN A 291 -26.94 14.88 0.43
CA ASN A 291 -26.00 16.00 0.58
C ASN A 291 -25.50 16.15 2.03
N GLY A 292 -26.34 15.87 3.02
CA GLY A 292 -25.95 15.92 4.44
C GLY A 292 -24.89 14.88 4.81
N THR A 293 -25.02 13.65 4.31
CA THR A 293 -24.02 12.58 4.54
C THR A 293 -22.70 12.91 3.83
N ALA A 294 -22.76 13.37 2.57
CA ALA A 294 -21.57 13.79 1.84
C ALA A 294 -20.85 14.97 2.52
N ALA A 295 -21.59 15.97 3.00
CA ALA A 295 -21.03 17.11 3.72
C ALA A 295 -20.41 16.69 5.07
N ALA A 296 -21.05 15.80 5.82
CA ALA A 296 -20.52 15.29 7.08
C ALA A 296 -19.25 14.44 6.87
N LEU A 297 -19.21 13.61 5.83
CA LEU A 297 -17.99 12.88 5.47
C LEU A 297 -16.86 13.84 5.12
N LYS A 298 -17.12 14.86 4.29
CA LYS A 298 -16.11 15.87 3.99
C LYS A 298 -15.61 16.57 5.26
N ALA A 299 -16.54 16.98 6.13
CA ALA A 299 -16.21 17.68 7.36
C ALA A 299 -15.39 16.83 8.34
N ILE A 300 -15.66 15.53 8.47
CA ILE A 300 -14.86 14.65 9.34
C ILE A 300 -13.46 14.44 8.76
N MET A 301 -13.33 14.27 7.44
CA MET A 301 -12.03 14.11 6.77
C MET A 301 -11.15 15.36 6.91
N GLU A 302 -11.76 16.55 6.97
CA GLU A 302 -11.05 17.83 7.17
C GLU A 302 -10.69 18.14 8.64
N LYS A 303 -11.35 17.50 9.61
CA LYS A 303 -11.20 17.84 11.03
C LYS A 303 -10.51 16.75 11.85
N ASP A 304 -10.74 15.49 11.51
CA ASP A 304 -10.20 14.36 12.24
C ASP A 304 -8.73 14.13 11.87
N ARG A 305 -7.85 14.36 12.85
CA ARG A 305 -6.40 14.24 12.66
C ARG A 305 -5.95 12.82 12.32
N THR A 306 -6.67 11.81 12.80
CA THR A 306 -6.36 10.40 12.53
C THR A 306 -6.66 10.10 11.07
N LEU A 307 -7.83 10.51 10.55
CA LEU A 307 -8.15 10.39 9.13
C LEU A 307 -7.16 11.16 8.25
N GLN A 308 -6.75 12.37 8.63
CA GLN A 308 -5.73 13.14 7.90
C GLN A 308 -4.37 12.45 7.86
N LYS A 309 -3.92 11.88 8.99
CA LYS A 309 -2.69 11.08 9.05
C LYS A 309 -2.75 9.93 8.05
N TYR A 310 -3.86 9.19 8.04
CA TYR A 310 -4.00 8.05 7.14
C TYR A 310 -4.21 8.43 5.68
N GLN A 311 -4.80 9.59 5.38
CA GLN A 311 -4.83 10.12 4.02
C GLN A 311 -3.42 10.39 3.49
N ALA A 312 -2.54 10.94 4.32
CA ALA A 312 -1.14 11.13 3.94
C ALA A 312 -0.41 9.79 3.77
N LEU A 313 -0.66 8.82 4.66
CA LEU A 313 -0.07 7.47 4.57
C LEU A 313 -0.55 6.72 3.31
N ALA A 314 -1.82 6.88 2.95
CA ALA A 314 -2.42 6.23 1.80
C ALA A 314 -1.73 6.57 0.47
N GLU A 315 -1.06 7.71 0.36
CA GLU A 315 -0.25 8.06 -0.82
C GLU A 315 1.03 7.22 -0.95
N MET A 316 1.49 6.61 0.14
CA MET A 316 2.68 5.75 0.18
C MET A 316 2.33 4.26 0.27
N THR A 317 1.08 3.91 0.63
CA THR A 317 0.64 2.52 0.76
C THR A 317 0.15 1.97 -0.58
N GLY A 318 0.84 0.94 -1.09
CA GLY A 318 0.38 0.17 -2.26
C GLY A 318 -0.78 -0.75 -1.93
N MET A 319 -1.58 -1.12 -2.95
CA MET A 319 -2.64 -2.12 -2.75
C MET A 319 -2.05 -3.50 -2.42
N PRO A 320 -2.71 -4.31 -1.58
CA PRO A 320 -2.30 -5.68 -1.33
C PRO A 320 -2.13 -6.53 -2.59
N GLY A 321 -0.98 -7.17 -2.73
CA GLY A 321 -0.66 -8.02 -3.88
C GLY A 321 -0.37 -7.25 -5.17
N SER A 322 0.03 -5.97 -5.09
CA SER A 322 0.49 -5.14 -6.22
C SER A 322 1.96 -5.34 -6.61
N GLN A 323 2.65 -6.33 -6.04
CA GLN A 323 4.05 -6.59 -6.37
C GLN A 323 4.22 -6.91 -7.86
N ALA A 324 5.17 -6.22 -8.51
CA ALA A 324 5.44 -6.39 -9.93
C ALA A 324 5.92 -7.81 -10.24
N SER A 325 5.43 -8.40 -11.33
CA SER A 325 5.94 -9.69 -11.80
C SER A 325 7.39 -9.54 -12.26
N ASN A 326 8.26 -10.42 -11.77
CA ASN A 326 9.67 -10.49 -12.18
C ASN A 326 9.86 -11.15 -13.56
N SER A 327 8.79 -11.64 -14.20
CA SER A 327 8.88 -12.29 -15.52
C SER A 327 8.76 -11.27 -16.65
N SER A 328 9.81 -11.16 -17.47
CA SER A 328 9.79 -10.33 -18.69
C SER A 328 8.69 -10.75 -19.67
N LEU A 329 8.33 -12.04 -19.70
CA LEU A 329 7.21 -12.52 -20.50
C LEU A 329 5.86 -12.06 -19.94
N GLN A 330 5.67 -12.09 -18.62
CA GLN A 330 4.46 -11.54 -18.00
C GLN A 330 4.33 -10.05 -18.34
N GLN A 331 5.39 -9.27 -18.15
CA GLN A 331 5.39 -7.83 -18.45
C GLN A 331 5.05 -7.54 -19.92
N ALA A 332 5.54 -8.36 -20.84
CA ALA A 332 5.18 -8.25 -22.25
C ALA A 332 3.70 -8.58 -22.48
N ILE A 333 3.17 -9.66 -21.91
CA ILE A 333 1.75 -10.04 -22.03
C ILE A 333 0.85 -8.94 -21.45
N ASP A 334 1.19 -8.39 -20.30
CA ASP A 334 0.45 -7.32 -19.63
C ASP A 334 0.43 -6.04 -20.48
N GLY A 335 1.56 -5.74 -21.13
CA GLY A 335 1.74 -4.56 -21.97
C GLY A 335 1.11 -4.65 -23.36
N LEU A 336 0.55 -5.79 -23.80
CA LEU A 336 0.03 -5.96 -25.16
C LEU A 336 -1.05 -4.96 -25.57
N ALA A 337 -1.83 -4.46 -24.60
CA ALA A 337 -2.88 -3.48 -24.88
C ALA A 337 -2.37 -2.04 -25.05
N SER A 338 -1.17 -1.72 -24.58
CA SER A 338 -0.67 -0.35 -24.43
C SER A 338 0.76 -0.11 -24.94
N ASN A 339 1.55 -1.16 -25.17
CA ASN A 339 2.95 -1.08 -25.57
C ASN A 339 3.21 -1.88 -26.87
N PRO A 340 3.42 -1.20 -28.02
CA PRO A 340 3.75 -1.86 -29.28
C PRO A 340 5.01 -2.74 -29.24
N ALA A 341 5.98 -2.42 -28.37
CA ALA A 341 7.21 -3.21 -28.23
C ALA A 341 6.95 -4.59 -27.60
N ALA A 342 5.84 -4.76 -26.89
CA ALA A 342 5.44 -6.04 -26.32
C ALA A 342 5.26 -7.11 -27.40
N THR A 343 4.66 -6.76 -28.55
CA THR A 343 4.44 -7.69 -29.67
C THR A 343 5.76 -8.27 -30.17
N SER A 344 6.79 -7.44 -30.32
CA SER A 344 8.12 -7.90 -30.75
C SER A 344 8.80 -8.84 -29.76
N TYR A 345 8.53 -8.69 -28.45
CA TYR A 345 9.02 -9.65 -27.46
C TYR A 345 8.34 -11.01 -27.62
N LEU A 346 7.01 -11.03 -27.77
CA LEU A 346 6.27 -12.28 -27.94
C LEU A 346 6.69 -13.02 -29.21
N GLU A 347 6.94 -12.31 -30.31
CA GLU A 347 7.36 -12.90 -31.59
C GLU A 347 8.66 -13.72 -31.49
N ARG A 348 9.54 -13.34 -30.56
CA ARG A 348 10.83 -14.01 -30.31
C ARG A 348 10.74 -15.12 -29.27
N SER A 349 9.61 -15.23 -28.57
CA SER A 349 9.38 -16.23 -27.54
C SER A 349 8.76 -17.49 -28.12
N ASN A 350 9.31 -18.64 -27.75
CA ASN A 350 8.74 -19.96 -28.05
C ASN A 350 7.86 -20.47 -26.89
N ASP A 351 7.59 -19.64 -25.88
CA ASP A 351 6.71 -20.01 -24.78
C ASP A 351 5.28 -20.24 -25.30
N PRO A 352 4.59 -21.33 -24.89
CA PRO A 352 3.23 -21.62 -25.33
C PRO A 352 2.25 -20.46 -25.08
N MET A 353 2.39 -19.73 -23.96
CA MET A 353 1.55 -18.58 -23.66
C MET A 353 1.83 -17.44 -24.64
N ALA A 354 3.10 -17.17 -24.98
CA ALA A 354 3.45 -16.16 -25.98
C ALA A 354 2.85 -16.49 -27.36
N MET A 355 2.89 -17.76 -27.77
CA MET A 355 2.26 -18.21 -29.01
C MET A 355 0.74 -18.01 -28.99
N GLY A 356 0.07 -18.36 -27.89
CA GLY A 356 -1.36 -18.13 -27.72
C GLY A 356 -1.74 -16.65 -27.82
N TYR A 357 -1.01 -15.78 -27.12
CA TYR A 357 -1.26 -14.33 -27.17
C TYR A 357 -0.97 -13.72 -28.55
N ARG A 358 0.01 -14.23 -29.30
CA ARG A 358 0.22 -13.86 -30.70
C ARG A 358 -0.96 -14.26 -31.58
N ALA A 359 -1.52 -15.46 -31.38
CA ALA A 359 -2.70 -15.91 -32.11
C ALA A 359 -3.91 -15.01 -31.84
N TYR A 360 -4.09 -14.60 -30.57
CA TYR A 360 -5.11 -13.63 -30.18
C TYR A 360 -4.91 -12.28 -30.86
N MET A 361 -3.69 -11.72 -30.85
CA MET A 361 -3.40 -10.44 -31.48
C MET A 361 -3.61 -10.50 -33.00
N LEU A 362 -3.23 -11.61 -33.63
CA LEU A 362 -3.43 -11.84 -35.06
C LEU A 362 -4.92 -11.92 -35.41
N PHE A 363 -5.72 -12.64 -34.62
CA PHE A 363 -7.18 -12.67 -34.78
C PHE A 363 -7.77 -11.28 -34.59
N ALA A 364 -7.43 -10.59 -33.50
CA ALA A 364 -7.99 -9.28 -33.18
C ALA A 364 -7.69 -8.23 -34.28
N ALA A 365 -6.56 -8.35 -34.97
CA ALA A 365 -6.17 -7.43 -36.04
C ALA A 365 -6.74 -7.82 -37.42
N TYR A 366 -6.80 -9.11 -37.76
CA TYR A 366 -7.07 -9.56 -39.14
C TYR A 366 -8.21 -10.58 -39.27
N GLY A 367 -8.83 -10.96 -38.15
CA GLY A 367 -9.90 -11.95 -38.10
C GLY A 367 -9.45 -13.41 -38.23
N PRO A 368 -10.40 -14.33 -38.45
CA PRO A 368 -10.15 -15.76 -38.62
C PRO A 368 -9.15 -16.05 -39.75
N SER A 369 -8.15 -16.89 -39.49
CA SER A 369 -7.21 -17.34 -40.53
C SER A 369 -6.53 -18.67 -40.18
N ASN A 370 -5.96 -19.33 -41.20
CA ASN A 370 -5.17 -20.55 -41.00
C ASN A 370 -3.96 -20.31 -40.09
N ASN A 371 -3.34 -19.13 -40.16
CA ASN A 371 -2.20 -18.76 -39.31
C ASN A 371 -2.61 -18.66 -37.84
N VAL A 372 -3.77 -18.06 -37.56
CA VAL A 372 -4.35 -18.04 -36.20
C VAL A 372 -4.58 -19.46 -35.69
N ASN A 373 -5.22 -20.30 -36.51
CA ASN A 373 -5.51 -21.69 -36.16
C ASN A 373 -4.23 -22.47 -35.86
N GLN A 374 -3.24 -22.41 -36.76
CA GLN A 374 -1.97 -23.10 -36.59
C GLN A 374 -1.28 -22.65 -35.29
N LEU A 375 -1.21 -21.34 -35.06
CA LEU A 375 -0.48 -20.78 -33.93
C LEU A 375 -1.15 -21.15 -32.60
N MET A 376 -2.46 -20.99 -32.48
CA MET A 376 -3.19 -21.31 -31.25
C MET A 376 -3.23 -22.82 -30.95
N ASN A 377 -3.44 -23.67 -31.96
CA ASN A 377 -3.38 -25.12 -31.75
C ASN A 377 -1.96 -25.59 -31.36
N THR A 378 -0.92 -24.97 -31.92
CA THR A 378 0.47 -25.27 -31.53
C THR A 378 0.72 -24.86 -30.09
N ALA A 379 0.26 -23.66 -29.71
CA ALA A 379 0.34 -23.14 -28.35
C ALA A 379 -0.33 -24.09 -27.33
N ILE A 380 -1.58 -24.51 -27.61
CA ILE A 380 -2.32 -25.44 -26.76
C ILE A 380 -1.58 -26.77 -26.62
N ARG A 381 -1.18 -27.41 -27.73
CA ARG A 381 -0.50 -28.71 -27.67
C ARG A 381 0.80 -28.62 -26.88
N ALA A 382 1.56 -27.54 -27.08
CA ALA A 382 2.80 -27.31 -26.34
C ALA A 382 2.54 -27.09 -24.84
N ALA A 383 1.50 -26.32 -24.48
CA ALA A 383 1.14 -26.02 -23.09
C ALA A 383 0.69 -27.26 -22.29
N PHE A 384 0.05 -28.23 -22.96
CA PHE A 384 -0.50 -29.43 -22.33
C PHE A 384 0.28 -30.72 -22.67
N SER A 385 1.43 -30.60 -23.35
CA SER A 385 2.21 -31.77 -23.81
C SER A 385 2.59 -32.69 -22.65
N GLY A 386 2.22 -33.97 -22.76
CA GLY A 386 2.52 -34.99 -21.75
C GLY A 386 1.73 -34.84 -20.45
N ARG A 387 0.68 -34.00 -20.41
CA ARG A 387 -0.13 -33.74 -19.23
C ARG A 387 -1.59 -34.08 -19.48
N PHE A 388 -2.14 -34.98 -18.68
CA PHE A 388 -3.58 -35.17 -18.59
C PHE A 388 -4.13 -34.24 -17.51
N VAL A 389 -5.12 -33.42 -17.88
CA VAL A 389 -5.78 -32.49 -16.97
C VAL A 389 -7.27 -32.83 -16.95
N ALA A 390 -7.72 -33.42 -15.84
CA ALA A 390 -9.13 -33.77 -15.68
C ALA A 390 -10.01 -32.51 -15.64
N ASN A 391 -11.27 -32.64 -16.09
CA ASN A 391 -12.28 -31.58 -16.11
C ASN A 391 -11.89 -30.32 -16.90
N LEU A 392 -10.92 -30.42 -17.80
CA LEU A 392 -10.59 -29.31 -18.69
C LEU A 392 -11.80 -29.02 -19.60
N PRO A 393 -12.19 -27.75 -19.81
CA PRO A 393 -13.42 -27.42 -20.56
C PRO A 393 -13.30 -27.59 -22.07
N PHE A 394 -12.13 -28.07 -22.53
CA PHE A 394 -11.80 -28.29 -23.93
C PHE A 394 -10.80 -29.44 -24.06
N ASP A 395 -10.64 -29.99 -25.27
CA ASP A 395 -9.69 -31.06 -25.56
C ASP A 395 -8.37 -30.47 -26.10
N PRO A 396 -7.26 -30.55 -25.36
CA PRO A 396 -5.99 -29.98 -25.79
C PRO A 396 -5.36 -30.74 -26.97
N ASN A 397 -5.85 -31.94 -27.31
CA ASN A 397 -5.38 -32.73 -28.45
C ASN A 397 -6.15 -32.45 -29.75
N ALA A 398 -7.31 -31.81 -29.66
CA ALA A 398 -8.13 -31.49 -30.81
C ALA A 398 -7.46 -30.45 -31.73
N THR A 399 -7.97 -30.33 -32.96
CA THR A 399 -7.59 -29.25 -33.89
C THR A 399 -8.76 -28.30 -34.05
N TYR A 400 -8.61 -27.08 -33.57
CA TYR A 400 -9.65 -26.05 -33.59
C TYR A 400 -9.50 -25.10 -34.78
N ALA A 401 -10.62 -24.72 -35.38
CA ALA A 401 -10.71 -23.60 -36.30
C ALA A 401 -11.43 -22.45 -35.60
N TYR A 402 -10.72 -21.35 -35.35
CA TYR A 402 -11.26 -20.21 -34.63
C TYR A 402 -11.98 -19.28 -35.60
N GLN A 403 -13.31 -19.25 -35.51
CA GLN A 403 -14.17 -18.31 -36.23
C GLN A 403 -14.67 -17.16 -35.34
N ASP A 404 -14.57 -17.37 -34.02
CA ASP A 404 -15.01 -16.44 -33.00
C ASP A 404 -13.84 -16.11 -32.05
N LEU A 405 -13.67 -14.83 -31.75
CA LEU A 405 -12.59 -14.37 -30.89
C LEU A 405 -12.83 -14.79 -29.43
N GLY A 406 -14.10 -14.91 -29.01
CA GLY A 406 -14.47 -15.36 -27.67
C GLY A 406 -14.04 -16.81 -27.41
N GLN A 407 -14.16 -17.70 -28.39
CA GLN A 407 -13.61 -19.06 -28.30
C GLN A 407 -12.09 -19.07 -28.08
N LEU A 408 -11.36 -18.23 -28.83
CA LEU A 408 -9.89 -18.12 -28.68
C LEU A 408 -9.52 -17.56 -27.30
N ALA A 409 -10.22 -16.53 -26.84
CA ALA A 409 -10.03 -15.94 -25.51
C ALA A 409 -10.32 -16.97 -24.40
N SER A 410 -11.38 -17.78 -24.54
CA SER A 410 -11.70 -18.87 -23.61
C SER A 410 -10.56 -19.88 -23.51
N HIS A 411 -10.00 -20.32 -24.64
CA HIS A 411 -8.85 -21.23 -24.64
C HIS A 411 -7.61 -20.61 -24.02
N LEU A 412 -7.36 -19.30 -24.19
CA LEU A 412 -6.28 -18.61 -23.48
C LEU A 412 -6.46 -18.65 -21.96
N TYR A 413 -7.67 -18.43 -21.46
CA TYR A 413 -7.93 -18.58 -20.03
C TYR A 413 -7.72 -20.01 -19.54
N TYR A 414 -8.15 -21.02 -20.31
CA TYR A 414 -7.94 -22.41 -19.95
C TYR A 414 -6.46 -22.81 -19.97
N MET A 415 -5.65 -22.21 -20.84
CA MET A 415 -4.20 -22.34 -20.77
C MET A 415 -3.67 -21.78 -19.44
N HIS A 416 -4.13 -20.60 -18.99
CA HIS A 416 -3.70 -20.02 -17.71
C HIS A 416 -3.99 -20.88 -16.48
N CYS A 417 -5.10 -21.62 -16.44
CA CYS A 417 -5.42 -22.45 -15.28
C CYS A 417 -5.02 -23.92 -15.45
N GLY A 418 -5.01 -24.46 -16.67
CA GLY A 418 -4.79 -25.88 -16.93
C GLY A 418 -3.33 -26.26 -17.26
N SER A 419 -2.52 -25.33 -17.78
CA SER A 419 -1.17 -25.68 -18.26
C SER A 419 -0.12 -25.77 -17.17
N GLY A 420 -0.43 -25.40 -15.93
CA GLY A 420 0.54 -25.28 -14.83
C GLY A 420 1.50 -24.10 -14.99
N THR A 421 1.14 -23.10 -15.79
CA THR A 421 1.89 -21.84 -15.90
C THR A 421 1.84 -21.04 -14.60
N SER A 422 2.93 -20.35 -14.28
CA SER A 422 2.96 -19.35 -13.20
C SER A 422 2.56 -17.95 -13.69
N LEU A 423 2.29 -17.80 -14.99
CA LEU A 423 1.86 -16.53 -15.57
C LEU A 423 0.39 -16.24 -15.24
N ASN A 424 0.13 -15.01 -14.83
CA ASN A 424 -1.21 -14.52 -14.55
C ASN A 424 -1.89 -14.10 -15.86
N ALA A 425 -3.20 -14.31 -15.98
CA ALA A 425 -3.95 -13.75 -17.08
C ALA A 425 -3.98 -12.21 -16.96
N PRO A 426 -3.74 -11.47 -18.05
CA PRO A 426 -3.65 -10.04 -18.00
C PRO A 426 -5.03 -9.40 -17.91
N CYS A 427 -5.07 -8.26 -17.23
CA CYS A 427 -6.27 -7.50 -16.94
C CYS A 427 -7.05 -7.04 -18.17
N TRP A 428 -6.32 -6.67 -19.22
CA TRP A 428 -6.92 -6.19 -20.45
C TRP A 428 -7.72 -7.29 -21.15
N LEU A 429 -7.38 -8.58 -20.93
CA LEU A 429 -8.12 -9.69 -21.52
C LEU A 429 -9.51 -9.80 -20.89
N ALA A 430 -9.61 -9.72 -19.57
CA ALA A 430 -10.89 -9.74 -18.85
C ALA A 430 -11.75 -8.51 -19.15
N SER A 431 -11.09 -7.37 -19.36
CA SER A 431 -11.76 -6.12 -19.73
C SER A 431 -12.35 -6.16 -21.14
N ARG A 432 -11.75 -6.92 -22.06
CA ARG A 432 -12.22 -7.10 -23.45
C ARG A 432 -13.20 -8.27 -23.61
N HIS A 433 -13.05 -9.31 -22.78
CA HIS A 433 -13.80 -10.56 -22.84
C HIS A 433 -14.41 -10.92 -21.47
N PRO A 434 -15.31 -10.07 -20.93
CA PRO A 434 -15.83 -10.25 -19.57
C PRO A 434 -16.69 -11.52 -19.43
N GLN A 435 -17.39 -11.95 -20.49
CA GLN A 435 -18.20 -13.16 -20.48
C GLN A 435 -17.33 -14.41 -20.42
N GLU A 436 -16.32 -14.48 -21.28
CA GLU A 436 -15.35 -15.56 -21.35
C GLU A 436 -14.55 -15.65 -20.06
N SER A 437 -14.16 -14.51 -19.49
CA SER A 437 -13.50 -14.44 -18.19
C SER A 437 -14.37 -15.03 -17.09
N ALA A 438 -15.64 -14.63 -16.99
CA ALA A 438 -16.57 -15.15 -15.99
C ALA A 438 -16.75 -16.67 -16.11
N LEU A 439 -16.93 -17.18 -17.34
CA LEU A 439 -17.04 -18.61 -17.62
C LEU A 439 -15.74 -19.36 -17.28
N ALA A 440 -14.59 -18.76 -17.58
CA ALA A 440 -13.30 -19.36 -17.28
C ALA A 440 -13.06 -19.53 -15.79
N TYR A 441 -13.40 -18.55 -14.95
CA TYR A 441 -13.29 -18.69 -13.50
C TYR A 441 -14.09 -19.91 -12.99
N GLN A 442 -15.30 -20.11 -13.49
CA GLN A 442 -16.13 -21.26 -13.09
C GLN A 442 -15.56 -22.58 -13.58
N ALA A 443 -15.06 -22.59 -14.80
CA ALA A 443 -14.57 -23.80 -15.43
C ALA A 443 -13.22 -24.23 -14.82
N CYS A 444 -12.32 -23.28 -14.57
CA CYS A 444 -11.04 -23.49 -13.93
C CYS A 444 -11.19 -23.99 -12.49
N ALA A 445 -12.17 -23.52 -11.73
CA ALA A 445 -12.44 -24.02 -10.38
C ALA A 445 -12.70 -25.55 -10.33
N ARG A 446 -13.19 -26.16 -11.43
CA ARG A 446 -13.42 -27.61 -11.52
C ARG A 446 -12.18 -28.41 -11.92
N VAL A 447 -11.12 -27.72 -12.37
CA VAL A 447 -9.88 -28.33 -12.79
C VAL A 447 -9.02 -28.58 -11.55
N PRO A 448 -8.52 -29.82 -11.32
CA PRO A 448 -7.65 -30.10 -10.19
C PRO A 448 -6.39 -29.22 -10.21
N ASN A 449 -6.14 -28.48 -9.12
CA ASN A 449 -5.07 -27.48 -9.01
C ASN A 449 -5.15 -26.34 -10.05
N GLY A 450 -6.29 -26.18 -10.73
CA GLY A 450 -6.50 -25.22 -11.81
C GLY A 450 -6.98 -23.87 -11.28
N ASN A 451 -6.08 -23.10 -10.68
CA ASN A 451 -6.44 -21.74 -10.26
C ASN A 451 -6.20 -20.76 -11.41
N LEU A 452 -7.24 -20.06 -11.84
CA LEU A 452 -7.09 -18.95 -12.78
C LEU A 452 -6.53 -17.73 -12.03
N ASN A 453 -5.20 -17.60 -12.03
CA ASN A 453 -4.54 -16.42 -11.49
C ASN A 453 -4.68 -15.26 -12.48
N VAL A 454 -5.08 -14.10 -11.98
CA VAL A 454 -5.26 -12.89 -12.79
C VAL A 454 -4.39 -11.80 -12.22
N GLN A 455 -3.75 -11.06 -13.13
CA GLN A 455 -2.85 -9.97 -12.78
C GLN A 455 -3.62 -8.95 -11.93
N ASN A 456 -2.96 -8.36 -10.94
CA ASN A 456 -3.51 -7.21 -10.24
C ASN A 456 -3.60 -6.02 -11.21
N CYS A 457 -4.81 -5.50 -11.44
CA CYS A 457 -5.03 -4.42 -12.40
C CYS A 457 -5.08 -3.03 -11.75
N GLY A 458 -4.69 -2.90 -10.47
CA GLY A 458 -4.68 -1.62 -9.77
C GLY A 458 -6.05 -0.95 -9.69
N GLN A 459 -7.15 -1.71 -9.75
CA GLN A 459 -8.48 -1.18 -10.06
C GLN A 459 -9.06 -0.24 -9.02
N PHE A 460 -8.55 -0.36 -7.79
CA PHE A 460 -8.94 0.47 -6.65
C PHE A 460 -7.82 1.43 -6.25
N GLU A 461 -6.66 1.43 -6.93
CA GLU A 461 -5.54 2.34 -6.66
C GLU A 461 -5.90 3.79 -6.98
N SER A 462 -6.87 4.03 -7.86
CA SER A 462 -7.38 5.37 -8.13
C SER A 462 -8.48 5.82 -7.15
N TRP A 463 -8.94 4.96 -6.23
CA TRP A 463 -10.06 5.26 -5.33
C TRP A 463 -9.55 5.76 -3.99
N PRO A 464 -9.69 7.06 -3.67
CA PRO A 464 -9.12 7.63 -2.44
C PRO A 464 -9.60 6.92 -1.18
N GLU A 465 -10.86 6.49 -1.14
CA GLU A 465 -11.43 5.83 0.04
C GLU A 465 -10.93 4.40 0.20
N ALA A 466 -10.67 3.69 -0.91
CA ALA A 466 -10.07 2.37 -0.86
C ALA A 466 -8.61 2.44 -0.42
N LYS A 467 -7.83 3.41 -0.93
CA LYS A 467 -6.45 3.65 -0.47
C LYS A 467 -6.41 3.98 1.02
N LEU A 468 -7.29 4.87 1.47
CA LEU A 468 -7.40 5.24 2.88
C LEU A 468 -7.73 4.02 3.74
N LEU A 469 -8.73 3.23 3.34
CA LEU A 469 -9.11 2.01 4.05
C LEU A 469 -7.95 1.03 4.15
N VAL A 470 -7.24 0.78 3.05
CA VAL A 470 -6.08 -0.13 3.03
C VAL A 470 -4.98 0.40 3.93
N ALA A 471 -4.65 1.70 3.90
CA ALA A 471 -3.64 2.29 4.75
C ALA A 471 -3.94 2.11 6.25
N ILE A 472 -5.20 2.33 6.66
CA ILE A 472 -5.63 2.11 8.05
C ILE A 472 -5.55 0.62 8.40
N ALA A 473 -6.02 -0.26 7.51
CA ALA A 473 -5.94 -1.70 7.72
C ALA A 473 -4.48 -2.16 7.86
N SER A 474 -3.59 -1.68 7.00
CA SER A 474 -2.16 -2.01 7.04
C SER A 474 -1.51 -1.65 8.37
N ASP A 475 -1.84 -0.48 8.94
CA ASP A 475 -1.32 -0.05 10.24
C ASP A 475 -1.88 -0.88 11.41
N LEU A 476 -3.11 -1.38 11.27
CA LEU A 476 -3.77 -2.24 12.26
C LEU A 476 -3.30 -3.71 12.24
N ASN A 477 -2.47 -4.08 11.25
CA ASN A 477 -1.96 -5.43 11.13
C ASN A 477 -1.06 -5.83 12.31
N ALA A 478 -1.15 -7.09 12.75
CA ALA A 478 -0.15 -7.65 13.65
C ALA A 478 1.13 -7.94 12.86
N GLU A 479 2.31 -7.65 13.43
CA GLU A 479 3.64 -7.58 12.80
C GLU A 479 4.16 -8.86 12.08
N GLU A 480 3.31 -9.86 11.81
CA GLU A 480 3.72 -11.04 11.05
C GLU A 480 3.87 -10.74 9.55
N PRO A 481 5.00 -11.16 8.93
CA PRO A 481 5.15 -11.06 7.48
C PRO A 481 4.11 -11.91 6.77
N PHE A 482 3.36 -11.28 5.87
CA PHE A 482 2.27 -11.96 5.18
C PHE A 482 2.74 -13.04 4.21
N ASN A 483 1.94 -14.10 4.14
CA ASN A 483 2.05 -15.09 3.08
C ASN A 483 1.74 -14.43 1.72
N GLN A 484 2.77 -14.31 0.86
CA GLN A 484 2.66 -13.72 -0.47
C GLN A 484 1.66 -14.43 -1.39
N GLN A 485 1.46 -15.74 -1.21
CA GLN A 485 0.45 -16.50 -1.93
C GLN A 485 -0.96 -16.01 -1.59
N ARG A 486 -1.24 -15.71 -0.31
CA ARG A 486 -2.54 -15.17 0.11
C ARG A 486 -2.78 -13.77 -0.45
N LEU A 487 -1.76 -12.92 -0.45
CA LEU A 487 -1.85 -11.57 -1.04
C LEU A 487 -2.11 -11.65 -2.56
N SER A 488 -1.44 -12.57 -3.25
CA SER A 488 -1.66 -12.82 -4.68
C SER A 488 -3.06 -13.37 -4.98
N GLN A 489 -3.56 -14.29 -4.14
CA GLN A 489 -4.93 -14.82 -4.23
C GLN A 489 -5.97 -13.71 -4.02
N ALA A 490 -5.79 -12.86 -3.00
CA ALA A 490 -6.67 -11.73 -2.76
C ALA A 490 -6.66 -10.74 -3.93
N ALA A 491 -5.50 -10.49 -4.54
CA ALA A 491 -5.38 -9.63 -5.71
C ALA A 491 -6.05 -10.21 -6.97
N THR A 492 -5.91 -11.53 -7.19
CA THR A 492 -6.61 -12.25 -8.26
C THR A 492 -8.13 -12.14 -8.08
N GLU A 493 -8.62 -12.38 -6.88
CA GLU A 493 -10.06 -12.36 -6.59
C GLU A 493 -10.63 -10.94 -6.68
N ARG A 494 -9.89 -9.94 -6.20
CA ARG A 494 -10.25 -8.53 -6.38
C ARG A 494 -10.38 -8.15 -7.85
N SER A 495 -9.48 -8.68 -8.69
CA SER A 495 -9.49 -8.44 -10.13
C SER A 495 -10.67 -9.12 -10.82
N ARG A 496 -11.05 -10.32 -10.36
CA ARG A 496 -12.28 -11.02 -10.76
C ARG A 496 -13.51 -10.18 -10.45
N LEU A 497 -13.66 -9.79 -9.18
CA LEU A 497 -14.80 -9.03 -8.69
C LEU A 497 -14.94 -7.71 -9.44
N TYR A 498 -13.85 -7.02 -9.73
CA TYR A 498 -13.89 -5.77 -10.49
C TYR A 498 -14.27 -5.97 -11.95
N SER A 499 -13.66 -6.93 -12.64
CA SER A 499 -13.74 -7.03 -14.12
C SER A 499 -14.97 -7.80 -14.57
N ALA A 500 -15.20 -8.97 -13.99
CA ALA A 500 -16.25 -9.92 -14.40
C ALA A 500 -16.92 -10.54 -13.16
N PRO A 501 -17.64 -9.74 -12.34
CA PRO A 501 -18.29 -10.25 -11.15
C PRO A 501 -19.33 -11.33 -11.51
N ALA A 502 -19.45 -12.34 -10.67
CA ALA A 502 -20.59 -13.26 -10.66
C ALA A 502 -21.35 -13.01 -9.36
N ALA A 503 -22.69 -13.00 -9.41
CA ALA A 503 -23.48 -12.86 -8.19
C ALA A 503 -23.10 -13.95 -7.18
N LEU A 504 -22.96 -13.57 -5.92
CA LEU A 504 -22.72 -14.53 -4.84
C LEU A 504 -23.96 -15.40 -4.65
N ASN A 505 -23.76 -16.70 -4.42
CA ASN A 505 -24.83 -17.57 -3.99
C ASN A 505 -25.21 -17.29 -2.52
N SER A 506 -26.30 -17.92 -2.04
CA SER A 506 -26.81 -17.68 -0.69
C SER A 506 -25.83 -18.09 0.42
N SER A 507 -24.98 -19.10 0.19
CA SER A 507 -23.98 -19.55 1.16
C SER A 507 -22.83 -18.56 1.26
N GLU A 508 -22.32 -18.12 0.10
CA GLU A 508 -21.23 -17.15 -0.02
C GLU A 508 -21.62 -15.78 0.56
N SER A 509 -22.84 -15.33 0.25
CA SER A 509 -23.38 -14.08 0.79
C SER A 509 -23.44 -14.13 2.32
N LYS A 510 -23.92 -15.24 2.89
CA LYS A 510 -23.95 -15.43 4.35
C LYS A 510 -22.54 -15.50 4.95
N ALA A 511 -21.60 -16.15 4.28
CA ALA A 511 -20.23 -16.29 4.77
C ALA A 511 -19.52 -14.94 4.83
N VAL A 512 -19.63 -14.11 3.78
CA VAL A 512 -19.01 -12.79 3.77
C VAL A 512 -19.69 -11.82 4.75
N GLU A 513 -21.01 -11.92 4.92
CA GLU A 513 -21.73 -11.16 5.94
C GLU A 513 -21.32 -11.55 7.36
N ALA A 514 -21.19 -12.85 7.64
CA ALA A 514 -20.73 -13.35 8.93
C ALA A 514 -19.31 -12.87 9.24
N TRP A 515 -18.40 -12.96 8.27
CA TRP A 515 -17.04 -12.42 8.38
C TRP A 515 -17.06 -10.92 8.70
N ASN A 516 -17.81 -10.12 7.93
CA ASN A 516 -17.91 -8.68 8.16
C ASN A 516 -18.42 -8.36 9.58
N ASN A 517 -19.43 -9.08 10.04
CA ASN A 517 -19.99 -8.88 11.38
C ASN A 517 -19.00 -9.24 12.48
N ASN A 518 -18.20 -10.29 12.29
CA ASN A 518 -17.15 -10.67 13.23
C ASN A 518 -16.02 -9.64 13.26
N LEU A 519 -15.52 -9.22 12.09
CA LEU A 519 -14.53 -8.16 11.94
C LEU A 519 -14.93 -6.90 12.72
N LEU A 520 -16.14 -6.39 12.48
CA LEU A 520 -16.61 -5.17 13.13
C LEU A 520 -16.78 -5.37 14.65
N ARG A 521 -17.26 -6.53 15.10
CA ARG A 521 -17.41 -6.84 16.52
C ARG A 521 -16.05 -6.95 17.23
N GLY A 522 -15.07 -7.60 16.62
CA GLY A 522 -13.73 -7.70 17.18
C GLY A 522 -13.02 -6.36 17.21
N LEU A 523 -13.21 -5.54 16.17
CA LEU A 523 -12.73 -4.16 16.15
C LEU A 523 -13.37 -3.32 17.26
N ASP A 524 -14.67 -3.47 17.51
CA ASP A 524 -15.37 -2.81 18.62
C ASP A 524 -14.86 -3.24 19.99
N ALA A 525 -14.66 -4.54 20.19
CA ALA A 525 -14.11 -5.08 21.43
C ALA A 525 -12.68 -4.58 21.70
N TRP A 526 -11.89 -4.36 20.65
CA TRP A 526 -10.56 -3.76 20.76
C TRP A 526 -10.62 -2.24 21.00
N ALA A 527 -11.57 -1.54 20.36
CA ALA A 527 -11.75 -0.10 20.45
C ALA A 527 -12.11 0.41 21.85
N VAL A 528 -12.77 -0.41 22.68
CA VAL A 528 -13.14 -0.02 24.05
C VAL A 528 -11.98 -0.07 25.04
N GLN A 529 -10.86 -0.72 24.68
CA GLN A 529 -9.73 -0.93 25.58
C GLN A 529 -8.90 0.33 25.79
N ASP A 530 -8.81 1.20 24.78
CA ASP A 530 -7.99 2.42 24.83
C ASP A 530 -8.59 3.55 23.98
N PRO A 531 -8.54 4.83 24.42
CA PRO A 531 -9.02 5.96 23.63
C PRO A 531 -8.38 6.09 22.24
N LEU A 532 -7.10 5.74 22.07
CA LEU A 532 -6.42 5.73 20.78
C LEU A 532 -6.97 4.61 19.88
N HIS A 533 -7.21 3.41 20.44
CA HIS A 533 -7.85 2.33 19.70
C HIS A 533 -9.22 2.77 19.16
N ARG A 534 -10.01 3.47 19.99
CA ARG A 534 -11.30 4.03 19.58
C ARG A 534 -11.19 4.98 18.40
N GLN A 535 -10.19 5.86 18.41
CA GLN A 535 -9.96 6.82 17.30
C GLN A 535 -9.60 6.09 16.01
N ILE A 536 -8.69 5.11 16.07
CA ILE A 536 -8.28 4.35 14.88
C ILE A 536 -9.43 3.48 14.36
N ALA A 537 -10.18 2.82 15.25
CA ALA A 537 -11.35 2.03 14.89
C ALA A 537 -12.44 2.89 14.23
N SER A 538 -12.71 4.09 14.74
CA SER A 538 -13.68 5.01 14.12
C SER A 538 -13.20 5.45 12.73
N ALA A 539 -11.94 5.83 12.58
CA ALA A 539 -11.35 6.16 11.28
C ALA A 539 -11.45 5.00 10.29
N PHE A 540 -11.14 3.78 10.73
CA PHE A 540 -11.30 2.57 9.91
C PHE A 540 -12.73 2.40 9.44
N LYS A 541 -13.72 2.48 10.35
CA LYS A 541 -15.14 2.28 10.01
C LYS A 541 -15.67 3.35 9.06
N VAL A 542 -15.27 4.61 9.23
CA VAL A 542 -15.63 5.69 8.29
C VAL A 542 -15.11 5.35 6.88
N ALA A 543 -13.84 4.99 6.74
CA ALA A 543 -13.25 4.60 5.46
C ALA A 543 -13.89 3.31 4.90
N TYR A 544 -14.18 2.33 5.78
CA TYR A 544 -14.77 1.03 5.44
C TYR A 544 -16.17 1.20 4.85
N PHE A 545 -17.08 1.86 5.58
CA PHE A 545 -18.46 2.04 5.12
C PHE A 545 -18.56 2.98 3.92
N GLN A 546 -17.72 4.01 3.85
CA GLN A 546 -17.66 4.85 2.64
C GLN A 546 -17.21 4.05 1.42
N THR A 547 -16.20 3.20 1.56
CA THR A 547 -15.74 2.31 0.48
C THR A 547 -16.83 1.30 0.11
N GLN A 548 -17.55 0.75 1.09
CA GLN A 548 -18.69 -0.15 0.85
C GLN A 548 -19.78 0.52 0.00
N VAL A 549 -20.20 1.74 0.35
CA VAL A 549 -21.21 2.49 -0.41
C VAL A 549 -20.77 2.68 -1.87
N ARG A 550 -19.50 3.05 -2.08
CA ARG A 550 -18.92 3.24 -3.43
C ARG A 550 -18.90 1.93 -4.23
N LEU A 551 -18.52 0.81 -3.60
CA LEU A 551 -18.52 -0.51 -4.21
C LEU A 551 -19.93 -0.99 -4.56
N GLU A 552 -20.92 -0.75 -3.70
CA GLU A 552 -22.31 -1.07 -3.99
C GLU A 552 -22.79 -0.34 -5.25
N ASP A 553 -22.45 0.94 -5.44
CA ASP A 553 -22.75 1.66 -6.68
C ASP A 553 -22.00 1.14 -7.90
N HIS A 554 -20.74 0.74 -7.73
CA HIS A 554 -19.96 0.08 -8.79
C HIS A 554 -20.67 -1.16 -9.32
N PHE A 555 -21.15 -2.04 -8.43
CA PHE A 555 -21.88 -3.24 -8.84
C PHE A 555 -23.27 -2.91 -9.37
N MET A 556 -23.99 -1.94 -8.80
CA MET A 556 -25.27 -1.52 -9.38
C MET A 556 -25.11 -0.93 -10.80
N ASN A 557 -24.00 -0.23 -11.09
CA ASN A 557 -23.67 0.22 -12.46
C ASN A 557 -23.48 -0.96 -13.43
N LYS A 558 -23.11 -2.14 -12.93
CA LYS A 558 -23.00 -3.39 -13.69
C LYS A 558 -24.31 -4.19 -13.74
N GLY A 559 -25.41 -3.66 -13.22
CA GLY A 559 -26.75 -4.24 -13.31
C GLY A 559 -27.15 -5.15 -12.14
N TYR A 560 -26.36 -5.24 -11.08
CA TYR A 560 -26.75 -6.01 -9.89
C TYR A 560 -27.82 -5.28 -9.06
N LYS A 561 -28.74 -6.04 -8.47
CA LYS A 561 -29.70 -5.52 -7.49
C LYS A 561 -28.97 -5.10 -6.21
N VAL A 562 -29.59 -4.25 -5.41
CA VAL A 562 -29.01 -3.71 -4.15
C VAL A 562 -28.43 -4.80 -3.25
N ASP A 563 -29.18 -5.88 -2.99
CA ASP A 563 -28.71 -6.98 -2.12
C ASP A 563 -27.52 -7.75 -2.71
N GLN A 564 -27.52 -7.97 -4.03
CA GLN A 564 -26.42 -8.63 -4.73
C GLN A 564 -25.16 -7.73 -4.74
N ALA A 565 -25.36 -6.42 -4.98
CA ALA A 565 -24.31 -5.43 -4.95
C ALA A 565 -23.68 -5.31 -3.56
N ARG A 566 -24.47 -5.41 -2.49
CA ARG A 566 -24.00 -5.47 -1.11
C ARG A 566 -23.09 -6.68 -0.87
N GLY A 567 -23.53 -7.88 -1.26
CA GLY A 567 -22.71 -9.09 -1.12
C GLY A 567 -21.37 -8.96 -1.85
N LEU A 568 -21.40 -8.48 -3.09
CA LEU A 568 -20.20 -8.24 -3.90
C LEU A 568 -19.28 -7.15 -3.32
N ALA A 569 -19.86 -6.09 -2.74
CA ALA A 569 -19.10 -5.05 -2.06
C ALA A 569 -18.38 -5.59 -0.83
N LEU A 570 -19.06 -6.40 0.00
CA LEU A 570 -18.45 -7.06 1.16
C LEU A 570 -17.35 -8.04 0.73
N ALA A 571 -17.55 -8.81 -0.35
CA ALA A 571 -16.52 -9.70 -0.89
C ALA A 571 -15.30 -8.91 -1.37
N THR A 572 -15.52 -7.76 -2.02
CA THR A 572 -14.44 -6.89 -2.45
C THR A 572 -13.69 -6.30 -1.26
N LEU A 573 -14.40 -5.82 -0.22
CA LEU A 573 -13.79 -5.35 1.02
C LEU A 573 -12.97 -6.43 1.71
N HIS A 574 -13.44 -7.68 1.71
CA HIS A 574 -12.66 -8.81 2.20
C HIS A 574 -11.30 -8.92 1.50
N THR A 575 -11.25 -8.78 0.17
CA THR A 575 -9.97 -8.79 -0.57
C THR A 575 -9.05 -7.60 -0.26
N LEU A 576 -9.58 -6.50 0.29
CA LEU A 576 -8.84 -5.28 0.60
C LEU A 576 -8.28 -5.26 2.03
N VAL A 577 -8.99 -5.85 3.00
CA VAL A 577 -8.63 -5.70 4.42
C VAL A 577 -8.51 -6.99 5.20
N ALA A 578 -9.06 -8.13 4.75
CA ALA A 578 -9.17 -9.32 5.61
C ALA A 578 -7.81 -9.85 6.07
N TYR A 579 -6.79 -9.79 5.22
CA TYR A 579 -5.44 -10.23 5.56
C TYR A 579 -4.84 -9.36 6.68
N HIS A 580 -5.00 -8.04 6.61
CA HIS A 580 -4.56 -7.13 7.67
C HIS A 580 -5.35 -7.25 8.96
N MET A 581 -6.64 -7.54 8.84
CA MET A 581 -7.57 -7.45 9.95
C MET A 581 -7.88 -8.82 10.59
N GLN A 582 -7.09 -9.85 10.27
CA GLN A 582 -7.35 -11.23 10.71
C GLN A 582 -7.48 -11.35 12.23
N ARG A 583 -6.73 -10.56 13.00
CA ARG A 583 -6.77 -10.57 14.48
C ARG A 583 -8.11 -10.14 15.09
N PHE A 584 -9.00 -9.55 14.30
CA PHE A 584 -10.29 -9.02 14.75
C PHE A 584 -11.48 -9.91 14.36
N VAL A 585 -11.24 -11.07 13.75
CA VAL A 585 -12.29 -11.95 13.20
C VAL A 585 -12.49 -13.20 14.04
#